data_AF-A0A453FL16-F1
#
_entry.id   AF-A0A453FL16-F1
#
_cell.length_a   1.000
_cell.length_b   1.000
_cell.length_c   1.000
_cell.angle_alpha   90.00
_cell.angle_beta   90.00
_cell.angle_gamma   90.00
#
_symmetry.space_group_name_H-M   'P 1'
#
loop_
_entity.id
_entity.type
_entity.pdbx_description
1 polymer ?
#
loop_
_entity_poly.entity_id
_entity_poly.type
_entity_poly.pdbx_seq_one_letter_code
_entity_poly.pdbx_strand_id
1 'polypeptide(L)'
;MQRSWIICLATAVALLLVYMFTDPILRLLRQSPEISTVAGRYARWCVRQLFAYAVNFPMQKFYQAQSRVWVMTVISGAAVGVHALLNWVVVAKLGRGLLGAAMVGNASWWLINAVQFVYVVGGSFPEAWTGFSRKAFASLGGFVRLSLASAVMLCLEMWYYTAVIILVGCLKNPEIQVGAVSICTNYNIWTLMVSVGFNAAVSVRVANELGAKHPKAAKFSVVVAVTTSAAVGLVTLLARKQLPRLFTDDEQVVKEAAKLGYLLAATIGLNSIQPVLSGVAIGAGWQSLVAWVNIGCYYLIGLPLAAVFGFKLKLNATGIWVGMLIGTVLQTVILFVILFRTKWQKEAMLAEERVRNWGGNVELPTVQEAR
;
A
#
# COMPACT_ATOMS: atom_id res chain seq x y z
N MET A 1 16.51 -9.21 -2.18
CA MET A 1 16.80 -7.80 -1.83
C MET A 1 17.57 -7.04 -2.92
N GLN A 2 18.82 -7.41 -3.24
CA GLN A 2 19.67 -6.64 -4.18
C GLN A 2 19.08 -6.45 -5.58
N ARG A 3 18.50 -7.50 -6.20
CA ARG A 3 17.76 -7.40 -7.48
C ARG A 3 16.67 -6.33 -7.43
N SER A 4 15.90 -6.31 -6.35
CA SER A 4 14.82 -5.35 -6.13
C SER A 4 15.36 -3.94 -5.92
N TRP A 5 16.50 -3.74 -5.24
CA TRP A 5 17.14 -2.43 -5.17
C TRP A 5 17.52 -1.91 -6.55
N ILE A 6 18.17 -2.72 -7.40
CA ILE A 6 18.56 -2.31 -8.76
C ILE A 6 17.33 -1.82 -9.53
N ILE A 7 16.25 -2.61 -9.50
CA ILE A 7 15.02 -2.29 -10.25
C ILE A 7 14.32 -1.07 -9.65
N CYS A 8 14.15 -0.99 -8.34
CA CYS A 8 13.51 0.15 -7.69
C CYS A 8 14.30 1.45 -7.87
N LEU A 9 15.64 1.40 -7.84
CA LEU A 9 16.49 2.56 -8.10
C LEU A 9 16.41 3.01 -9.55
N ALA A 10 16.43 2.08 -10.51
CA ALA A 10 16.22 2.40 -11.93
C ALA A 10 14.84 3.03 -12.17
N THR A 11 13.79 2.50 -11.54
CA THR A 11 12.44 3.09 -11.59
C THR A 11 12.40 4.47 -10.93
N ALA A 12 13.09 4.68 -9.80
CA ALA A 12 13.20 5.98 -9.16
C ALA A 12 13.87 7.03 -10.08
N VAL A 13 14.90 6.62 -10.82
CA VAL A 13 15.54 7.49 -11.84
C VAL A 13 14.53 7.85 -12.94
N ALA A 14 13.75 6.89 -13.44
CA ALA A 14 12.72 7.18 -14.44
C ALA A 14 11.64 8.15 -13.90
N LEU A 15 11.21 7.97 -12.66
CA LEU A 15 10.22 8.81 -11.98
C LEU A 15 10.76 10.20 -11.61
N LEU A 16 12.08 10.41 -11.64
CA LEU A 16 12.69 11.71 -11.36
C LEU A 16 12.13 12.80 -12.29
N LEU A 17 11.86 12.47 -13.55
CA LEU A 17 11.29 13.41 -14.51
C LEU A 17 9.96 13.98 -14.01
N VAL A 18 9.08 13.13 -13.44
CA VAL A 18 7.80 13.58 -12.89
C VAL A 18 8.00 14.56 -11.73
N TYR A 19 9.00 14.31 -10.87
CA TYR A 19 9.34 15.19 -9.73
C TYR A 19 9.92 16.53 -10.21
N MET A 20 10.79 16.51 -11.21
CA MET A 20 11.42 17.72 -11.76
C MET A 20 10.40 18.61 -12.49
N PHE A 21 9.48 17.99 -13.23
CA PHE A 21 8.46 18.65 -14.04
C PHE A 21 7.08 18.73 -13.35
N THR A 22 7.00 18.56 -12.02
CA THR A 22 5.72 18.62 -11.31
C THR A 22 4.97 19.93 -11.54
N ASP A 23 5.65 21.09 -11.51
CA ASP A 23 5.00 22.40 -11.76
C ASP A 23 4.38 22.47 -13.18
N PRO A 24 5.11 22.26 -14.28
CA PRO A 24 4.51 22.29 -15.62
C PRO A 24 3.45 21.19 -15.82
N ILE A 25 3.61 20.00 -15.23
CA ILE A 25 2.59 18.94 -15.29
C ILE A 25 1.29 19.39 -14.61
N LEU A 26 1.36 19.99 -13.43
CA LEU A 26 0.17 20.47 -12.72
C LEU A 26 -0.52 21.63 -13.46
N ARG A 27 0.25 22.54 -14.06
CA ARG A 27 -0.29 23.60 -14.93
C ARG A 27 -0.97 23.03 -16.18
N LEU A 28 -0.40 21.99 -16.79
CA LEU A 28 -1.02 21.28 -17.91
C LEU A 28 -2.37 20.65 -17.49
N LEU A 29 -2.46 20.17 -16.24
CA LEU A 29 -3.69 19.68 -15.62
C LEU A 29 -4.61 20.80 -15.09
N ARG A 30 -4.36 22.05 -15.49
CA ARG A 30 -5.16 23.26 -15.15
C ARG A 30 -5.22 23.58 -13.66
N GLN A 31 -4.21 23.19 -12.88
CA GLN A 31 -4.06 23.67 -11.50
C GLN A 31 -3.58 25.12 -11.48
N SER A 32 -3.87 25.85 -10.39
CA SER A 32 -3.47 27.25 -10.30
C SER A 32 -1.95 27.43 -10.33
N PRO A 33 -1.43 28.54 -10.88
CA PRO A 33 0.00 28.81 -10.92
C PRO A 33 0.66 28.81 -9.53
N GLU A 34 -0.03 29.32 -8.51
CA GLU A 34 0.47 29.41 -7.14
C GLU A 34 0.65 28.02 -6.53
N ILE A 35 -0.36 27.16 -6.64
CA ILE A 35 -0.32 25.78 -6.12
C ILE A 35 0.75 24.97 -6.88
N SER A 36 0.75 25.07 -8.21
CA SER A 36 1.68 24.33 -9.07
C SER A 36 3.14 24.69 -8.76
N THR A 37 3.43 25.97 -8.52
CA THR A 37 4.77 26.47 -8.19
C THR A 37 5.25 25.93 -6.84
N VAL A 38 4.39 25.95 -5.80
CA VAL A 38 4.72 25.44 -4.47
C VAL A 38 4.89 23.92 -4.50
N ALA A 39 3.96 23.20 -5.13
CA ALA A 39 4.01 21.75 -5.27
C ALA A 39 5.25 21.28 -6.04
N GLY A 40 5.59 21.96 -7.14
CA GLY A 40 6.79 21.63 -7.92
C GLY A 40 8.08 21.88 -7.15
N ARG A 41 8.14 22.93 -6.34
CA ARG A 41 9.29 23.19 -5.47
C ARG A 41 9.42 22.11 -4.39
N TYR A 42 8.32 21.74 -3.75
CA TYR A 42 8.29 20.68 -2.75
C TYR A 42 8.67 19.32 -3.32
N ALA A 43 8.13 18.96 -4.49
CA ALA A 43 8.46 17.71 -5.19
C ALA A 43 9.97 17.61 -5.43
N ARG A 44 10.61 18.68 -5.92
CA ARG A 44 12.08 18.70 -6.08
C ARG A 44 12.84 18.50 -4.77
N TRP A 45 12.36 19.05 -3.65
CA TRP A 45 12.97 18.79 -2.35
C TRP A 45 12.79 17.34 -1.88
N CYS A 46 11.69 16.69 -2.25
CA CYS A 46 11.41 15.27 -1.94
C CYS A 46 12.11 14.27 -2.87
N VAL A 47 12.93 14.71 -3.84
CA VAL A 47 13.68 13.78 -4.72
C VAL A 47 14.53 12.80 -3.92
N ARG A 48 15.20 13.24 -2.85
CA ARG A 48 16.02 12.35 -2.01
C ARG A 48 15.18 11.27 -1.31
N GLN A 49 13.93 11.60 -0.96
CA GLN A 49 12.98 10.68 -0.34
C GLN A 49 12.54 9.59 -1.32
N LEU A 50 12.38 9.91 -2.61
CA LEU A 50 12.07 8.91 -3.64
C LEU A 50 13.13 7.80 -3.70
N PHE A 51 14.42 8.17 -3.67
CA PHE A 51 15.51 7.19 -3.61
C PHE A 51 15.56 6.44 -2.28
N ALA A 52 15.24 7.13 -1.17
CA ALA A 52 15.13 6.47 0.12
C ALA A 52 14.07 5.36 0.09
N TYR A 53 12.90 5.60 -0.53
CA TYR A 53 11.87 4.58 -0.72
C TYR A 53 12.31 3.41 -1.58
N ALA A 54 13.03 3.67 -2.67
CA ALA A 54 13.57 2.63 -3.54
C ALA A 54 14.52 1.68 -2.80
N VAL A 55 15.25 2.17 -1.80
CA VAL A 55 16.09 1.35 -0.91
C VAL A 55 15.27 0.72 0.22
N ASN A 56 14.32 1.46 0.78
CA ASN A 56 13.56 1.03 1.96
C ASN A 56 12.64 -0.16 1.68
N PHE A 57 11.82 -0.10 0.63
CA PHE A 57 10.82 -1.14 0.38
C PHE A 57 11.42 -2.54 0.18
N PRO A 58 12.52 -2.72 -0.57
CA PRO A 58 13.21 -4.02 -0.63
C PRO A 58 13.77 -4.49 0.71
N MET A 59 14.29 -3.59 1.56
CA MET A 59 14.74 -3.96 2.91
C MET A 59 13.57 -4.41 3.76
N GLN A 60 12.48 -3.64 3.80
CA GLN A 60 11.27 -4.04 4.52
C GLN A 60 10.78 -5.42 4.10
N LYS A 61 10.74 -5.71 2.79
CA LYS A 61 10.36 -7.03 2.29
C LYS A 61 11.34 -8.13 2.70
N PHE A 62 12.63 -7.83 2.81
CA PHE A 62 13.64 -8.77 3.31
C PHE A 62 13.43 -9.13 4.79
N TYR A 63 13.14 -8.15 5.65
CA TYR A 63 12.78 -8.38 7.06
C TYR A 63 11.47 -9.16 7.19
N GLN A 64 10.45 -8.75 6.44
CA GLN A 64 9.13 -9.37 6.43
C GLN A 64 9.19 -10.84 6.00
N ALA A 65 9.90 -11.16 4.91
CA ALA A 65 10.04 -12.53 4.41
C ALA A 65 10.65 -13.49 5.44
N GLN A 66 11.51 -12.97 6.33
CA GLN A 66 12.18 -13.73 7.39
C GLN A 66 11.46 -13.66 8.74
N SER A 67 10.24 -13.12 8.78
CA SER A 67 9.46 -12.94 10.01
C SER A 67 10.15 -12.09 11.10
N ARG A 68 11.17 -11.28 10.75
CA ARG A 68 11.85 -10.33 11.67
C ARG A 68 11.16 -8.95 11.66
N VAL A 69 9.83 -8.95 11.70
CA VAL A 69 9.01 -7.74 11.61
C VAL A 69 9.16 -6.83 12.83
N TRP A 70 9.45 -7.39 14.01
CA TRP A 70 9.62 -6.61 15.25
C TRP A 70 10.77 -5.60 15.14
N VAL A 71 11.85 -5.94 14.41
CA VAL A 71 12.99 -5.04 14.18
C VAL A 71 12.52 -3.79 13.43
N MET A 72 11.72 -3.99 12.38
CA MET A 72 11.14 -2.88 11.63
C MET A 72 10.21 -2.04 12.49
N THR A 73 9.41 -2.67 13.36
CA THR A 73 8.48 -1.98 14.26
C THR A 73 9.23 -1.08 15.23
N VAL A 74 10.28 -1.58 15.89
CA VAL A 74 11.08 -0.79 16.84
C VAL A 74 11.77 0.37 16.13
N ILE A 75 12.43 0.11 15.00
CA ILE A 75 13.10 1.16 14.21
C ILE A 75 12.11 2.23 13.75
N SER A 76 10.95 1.83 13.23
CA SER A 76 9.94 2.78 12.73
C SER A 76 9.31 3.57 13.87
N GLY A 77 9.03 2.93 15.01
CA GLY A 77 8.51 3.62 16.20
C GLY A 77 9.47 4.68 16.72
N ALA A 78 10.75 4.33 16.87
CA ALA A 78 11.78 5.29 17.25
C ALA A 78 11.93 6.42 16.22
N ALA A 79 11.93 6.08 14.93
CA ALA A 79 12.05 7.05 13.84
C ALA A 79 10.89 8.04 13.81
N VAL A 80 9.66 7.63 14.12
CA VAL A 80 8.50 8.53 14.24
C VAL A 80 8.70 9.53 15.38
N GLY A 81 9.19 9.09 16.54
CA GLY A 81 9.52 9.99 17.66
C GLY A 81 10.59 11.03 17.29
N VAL A 82 11.68 10.57 16.67
CA VAL A 82 12.76 11.45 16.18
C VAL A 82 12.24 12.40 15.10
N HIS A 83 11.41 11.92 14.16
CA HIS A 83 10.81 12.73 13.10
C HIS A 83 9.93 13.84 13.68
N ALA A 84 9.10 13.54 14.68
CA ALA A 84 8.26 14.52 15.35
C ALA A 84 9.09 15.61 16.03
N LEU A 85 10.13 15.21 16.79
CA LEU A 85 11.05 16.14 17.44
C LEU A 85 11.78 17.03 16.43
N LEU A 86 12.33 16.45 15.36
CA LEU A 86 13.02 17.20 14.32
C LEU A 86 12.10 18.18 13.60
N ASN A 87 10.85 17.80 13.31
CA ASN A 87 9.88 18.74 12.73
C ASN A 87 9.56 19.88 13.70
N TRP A 88 9.35 19.59 14.98
CA TRP A 88 9.11 20.64 15.97
C TRP A 88 10.29 21.64 16.04
N VAL A 89 11.53 21.15 16.07
CA VAL A 89 12.71 22.02 16.07
C VAL A 89 12.82 22.80 14.75
N VAL A 90 12.85 22.12 13.61
CA VAL A 90 13.19 22.73 12.31
C VAL A 90 12.06 23.60 11.75
N VAL A 91 10.82 23.13 11.88
CA VAL A 91 9.65 23.83 11.31
C VAL A 91 9.10 24.84 12.32
N ALA A 92 8.79 24.41 13.55
CA ALA A 92 8.11 25.27 14.51
C ALA A 92 9.05 26.24 15.25
N LYS A 93 10.25 25.81 15.65
CA LYS A 93 11.20 26.69 16.37
C LYS A 93 12.10 27.50 15.44
N LEU A 94 12.66 26.88 14.40
CA LEU A 94 13.57 27.53 13.46
C LEU A 94 12.86 28.20 12.27
N GLY A 95 11.53 28.07 12.16
CA GLY A 95 10.72 28.76 11.15
C GLY A 95 11.05 28.40 9.70
N ARG A 96 11.65 27.21 9.45
CA ARG A 96 12.11 26.82 8.09
C ARG A 96 10.98 26.37 7.15
N GLY A 97 9.73 26.41 7.61
CA GLY A 97 8.53 26.16 6.83
C GLY A 97 8.58 24.84 6.05
N LEU A 98 8.07 24.87 4.82
CA LEU A 98 7.92 23.69 3.97
C LEU A 98 9.25 23.06 3.53
N LEU A 99 10.29 23.87 3.33
CA LEU A 99 11.65 23.37 3.04
C LEU A 99 12.18 22.56 4.22
N GLY A 100 12.01 23.09 5.44
CA GLY A 100 12.37 22.39 6.67
C GLY A 100 11.69 21.03 6.80
N ALA A 101 10.38 20.98 6.55
CA ALA A 101 9.61 19.73 6.56
C ALA A 101 10.13 18.71 5.55
N ALA A 102 10.41 19.13 4.31
CA ALA A 102 10.98 18.25 3.28
C ALA A 102 12.38 17.73 3.68
N MET A 103 13.23 18.60 4.24
CA MET A 103 14.56 18.21 4.73
C MET A 103 14.49 17.18 5.86
N VAL A 104 13.63 17.42 6.86
CA VAL A 104 13.41 16.47 7.96
C VAL A 104 12.86 15.15 7.44
N GLY A 105 11.88 15.19 6.53
CA GLY A 105 11.34 13.99 5.87
C GLY A 105 12.43 13.17 5.18
N ASN A 106 13.26 13.82 4.35
CA ASN A 106 14.40 13.17 3.71
C ASN A 106 15.35 12.53 4.74
N ALA A 107 15.72 13.27 5.79
CA ALA A 107 16.63 12.79 6.82
C ALA A 107 16.06 11.59 7.58
N SER A 108 14.78 11.62 7.95
CA SER A 108 14.13 10.52 8.66
C SER A 108 14.09 9.22 7.84
N TRP A 109 13.77 9.30 6.55
CA TRP A 109 13.76 8.11 5.69
C TRP A 109 15.16 7.52 5.48
N TRP A 110 16.17 8.36 5.30
CA TRP A 110 17.55 7.90 5.20
C TRP A 110 18.10 7.36 6.52
N LEU A 111 17.68 7.91 7.67
CA LEU A 111 18.00 7.37 8.99
C LEU A 111 17.41 5.97 9.16
N ILE A 112 16.14 5.76 8.81
CA ILE A 112 15.51 4.42 8.83
C ILE A 112 16.31 3.47 7.95
N ASN A 113 16.69 3.89 6.74
CA ASN A 113 17.47 3.07 5.82
C ASN A 113 18.84 2.71 6.39
N ALA A 114 19.56 3.68 6.98
CA ALA A 114 20.87 3.45 7.55
C ALA A 114 20.81 2.44 8.71
N VAL A 115 19.87 2.64 9.66
CA VAL A 115 19.71 1.74 10.82
C VAL A 115 19.28 0.35 10.36
N GLN A 116 18.32 0.24 9.44
CA GLN A 116 17.92 -1.04 8.87
C GLN A 116 19.06 -1.73 8.12
N PHE A 117 19.86 -0.99 7.36
CA PHE A 117 20.98 -1.57 6.62
C PHE A 117 22.08 -2.07 7.55
N VAL A 118 22.45 -1.28 8.57
CA VAL A 118 23.42 -1.68 9.61
C VAL A 118 22.98 -2.97 10.30
N TYR A 119 21.70 -3.10 10.65
CA TYR A 119 21.19 -4.32 11.26
C TYR A 119 21.23 -5.53 10.31
N VAL A 120 21.01 -5.33 8.99
CA VAL A 120 21.17 -6.42 8.00
C VAL A 120 22.62 -6.89 7.92
N VAL A 121 23.57 -5.96 7.80
CA VAL A 121 24.99 -6.30 7.61
C VAL A 121 25.69 -6.70 8.92
N GLY A 122 25.11 -6.37 10.07
CA GLY A 122 25.63 -6.67 11.41
C GLY A 122 25.52 -8.14 11.84
N GLY A 123 25.34 -9.08 10.90
CA GLY A 123 25.36 -10.53 11.18
C GLY A 123 24.04 -11.11 11.72
N SER A 124 22.96 -10.34 11.77
CA SER A 124 21.64 -10.84 12.24
C SER A 124 20.94 -11.81 11.27
N PHE A 125 21.48 -11.97 10.05
CA PHE A 125 20.91 -12.76 8.96
C PHE A 125 21.96 -13.58 8.20
N PRO A 126 22.72 -14.48 8.86
CA PRO A 126 23.84 -15.17 8.22
C PRO A 126 23.43 -16.05 7.04
N GLU A 127 22.23 -16.65 7.08
CA GLU A 127 21.72 -17.53 6.01
C GLU A 127 21.10 -16.74 4.84
N ALA A 128 20.51 -15.57 5.11
CA ALA A 128 19.76 -14.81 4.11
C ALA A 128 20.55 -13.64 3.50
N TRP A 129 21.60 -13.17 4.18
CA TRP A 129 22.47 -12.09 3.71
C TRP A 129 23.93 -12.52 3.72
N THR A 130 24.45 -12.87 2.55
CA THR A 130 25.85 -13.26 2.32
C THR A 130 26.69 -12.13 1.71
N GLY A 131 26.23 -10.88 1.82
CA GLY A 131 26.87 -9.72 1.23
C GLY A 131 26.49 -9.45 -0.23
N PHE A 132 27.14 -8.45 -0.82
CA PHE A 132 26.87 -8.03 -2.20
C PHE A 132 27.36 -9.06 -3.22
N SER A 133 26.56 -9.33 -4.25
CA SER A 133 26.90 -10.32 -5.27
C SER A 133 26.50 -9.87 -6.67
N ARG A 134 27.36 -10.15 -7.65
CA ARG A 134 27.06 -9.94 -9.08
C ARG A 134 25.87 -10.78 -9.56
N LYS A 135 25.50 -11.85 -8.84
CA LYS A 135 24.27 -12.63 -9.08
C LYS A 135 22.99 -11.76 -9.00
N ALA A 136 23.08 -10.58 -8.37
CA ALA A 136 22.00 -9.61 -8.35
C ALA A 136 21.67 -9.00 -9.73
N PHE A 137 22.58 -9.04 -10.70
CA PHE A 137 22.34 -8.56 -12.06
C PHE A 137 21.84 -9.67 -13.01
N ALA A 138 21.84 -10.93 -12.57
CA ALA A 138 21.34 -12.05 -13.34
C ALA A 138 19.80 -12.12 -13.29
N SER A 139 19.20 -12.55 -14.40
CA SER A 139 17.76 -12.84 -14.54
C SER A 139 16.83 -11.68 -14.16
N LEU A 140 17.26 -10.43 -14.37
CA LEU A 140 16.47 -9.24 -14.03
C LEU A 140 15.14 -9.17 -14.81
N GLY A 141 15.10 -9.57 -16.08
CA GLY A 141 13.89 -9.46 -16.92
C GLY A 141 12.68 -10.20 -16.34
N GLY A 142 12.88 -11.43 -15.84
CA GLY A 142 11.81 -12.19 -15.19
C GLY A 142 11.31 -11.53 -13.90
N PHE A 143 12.23 -10.99 -13.10
CA PHE A 143 11.90 -10.27 -11.86
C PHE A 143 11.18 -8.95 -12.14
N VAL A 144 11.59 -8.22 -13.18
CA VAL A 144 10.91 -6.99 -13.64
C VAL A 144 9.48 -7.30 -14.04
N ARG A 145 9.23 -8.37 -14.82
CA ARG A 145 7.87 -8.76 -15.23
C ARG A 145 6.95 -9.02 -14.02
N LEU A 146 7.42 -9.74 -13.01
CA LEU A 146 6.65 -9.98 -11.79
C LEU A 146 6.41 -8.69 -10.98
N SER A 147 7.47 -7.89 -10.84
CA SER A 147 7.41 -6.62 -10.11
C SER A 147 6.44 -5.65 -10.78
N LEU A 148 6.44 -5.58 -12.11
CA LEU A 148 5.55 -4.73 -12.89
C LEU A 148 4.10 -5.16 -12.75
N ALA A 149 3.80 -6.46 -12.78
CA ALA A 149 2.44 -6.95 -12.55
C ALA A 149 1.92 -6.56 -11.15
N SER A 150 2.77 -6.68 -10.12
CA SER A 150 2.44 -6.26 -8.75
C SER A 150 2.25 -4.73 -8.65
N ALA A 151 3.13 -3.96 -9.29
CA ALA A 151 3.06 -2.51 -9.33
C ALA A 151 1.78 -2.04 -10.02
N VAL A 152 1.45 -2.58 -11.20
CA VAL A 152 0.22 -2.25 -11.93
C VAL A 152 -1.01 -2.59 -11.11
N MET A 153 -1.06 -3.77 -10.48
CA MET A 153 -2.19 -4.16 -9.62
C MET A 153 -2.44 -3.14 -8.49
N LEU A 154 -1.38 -2.72 -7.78
CA LEU A 154 -1.48 -1.74 -6.70
C LEU A 154 -1.74 -0.32 -7.21
N CYS A 155 -1.16 0.08 -8.34
CA CYS A 155 -1.42 1.36 -8.97
C CYS A 155 -2.89 1.48 -9.38
N LEU A 156 -3.49 0.43 -9.95
CA LEU A 156 -4.91 0.40 -10.30
C LEU A 156 -5.81 0.55 -9.07
N GLU A 157 -5.46 -0.07 -7.95
CA GLU A 157 -6.17 0.12 -6.67
C GLU A 157 -6.06 1.56 -6.19
N MET A 158 -4.86 2.14 -6.14
CA MET A 158 -4.64 3.49 -5.64
C MET A 158 -5.26 4.57 -6.55
N TRP A 159 -5.05 4.45 -7.87
CA TRP A 159 -5.57 5.40 -8.85
C TRP A 159 -7.09 5.35 -8.94
N TYR A 160 -7.73 4.23 -8.62
CA TYR A 160 -9.18 4.17 -8.49
C TYR A 160 -9.69 5.15 -7.42
N TYR A 161 -9.09 5.15 -6.22
CA TYR A 161 -9.43 6.13 -5.19
C TYR A 161 -9.11 7.56 -5.62
N THR A 162 -7.98 7.80 -6.28
CA THR A 162 -7.64 9.14 -6.80
C THR A 162 -8.66 9.62 -7.84
N ALA A 163 -9.07 8.76 -8.78
CA ALA A 163 -10.07 9.09 -9.78
C ALA A 163 -11.43 9.43 -9.14
N VAL A 164 -11.83 8.68 -8.12
CA VAL A 164 -13.05 8.97 -7.34
C VAL A 164 -12.96 10.33 -6.66
N ILE A 165 -11.82 10.68 -6.05
CA ILE A 165 -11.60 11.99 -5.43
C ILE A 165 -11.71 13.12 -6.47
N ILE A 166 -11.15 12.93 -7.66
CA ILE A 166 -11.26 13.89 -8.77
C ILE A 166 -12.73 14.06 -9.18
N LEU A 167 -13.51 12.97 -9.31
CA LEU A 167 -14.94 13.05 -9.63
C LEU A 167 -15.72 13.84 -8.57
N VAL A 168 -15.43 13.63 -7.28
CA VAL A 168 -16.04 14.42 -6.19
C VAL A 168 -15.69 15.90 -6.33
N GLY A 169 -14.45 16.22 -6.69
CA GLY A 169 -13.99 17.60 -6.92
C GLY A 169 -14.71 18.33 -8.06
N CYS A 170 -15.40 17.60 -8.95
CA CYS A 170 -16.17 18.16 -10.05
C CYS A 170 -17.65 18.46 -9.69
N LEU A 171 -18.08 18.23 -8.45
CA LEU A 171 -19.45 18.52 -8.00
C LEU A 171 -19.67 20.02 -7.68
N LYS A 172 -20.93 20.48 -7.76
CA LYS A 172 -21.30 21.87 -7.40
C LYS A 172 -21.38 22.03 -5.87
N ASN A 173 -20.84 23.12 -5.34
CA ASN A 173 -20.76 23.50 -3.90
C ASN A 173 -19.89 22.57 -3.00
N PRO A 174 -18.56 22.65 -3.12
CA PRO A 174 -17.63 21.77 -2.40
C PRO A 174 -17.37 22.13 -0.91
N GLU A 175 -17.62 23.37 -0.48
CA GLU A 175 -17.00 23.91 0.74
C GLU A 175 -17.50 23.29 2.06
N ILE A 176 -18.79 22.95 2.20
CA ILE A 176 -19.35 22.34 3.43
C ILE A 176 -19.16 20.80 3.44
N GLN A 177 -19.15 20.14 2.28
CA GLN A 177 -18.99 18.69 2.19
C GLN A 177 -17.52 18.25 2.31
N VAL A 178 -16.56 19.09 1.92
CA VAL A 178 -15.13 18.77 1.96
C VAL A 178 -14.62 18.57 3.39
N GLY A 179 -15.09 19.36 4.37
CA GLY A 179 -14.70 19.19 5.78
C GLY A 179 -15.12 17.84 6.36
N ALA A 180 -16.39 17.46 6.18
CA ALA A 180 -16.91 16.17 6.63
C ALA A 180 -16.26 14.99 5.88
N VAL A 181 -16.08 15.11 4.55
CA VAL A 181 -15.38 14.10 3.75
C VAL A 181 -13.92 13.96 4.18
N SER A 182 -13.21 15.04 4.49
CA SER A 182 -11.83 14.98 4.95
C SER A 182 -11.68 14.24 6.29
N ILE A 183 -12.60 14.45 7.24
CA ILE A 183 -12.62 13.70 8.51
C ILE A 183 -12.84 12.21 8.22
N CYS A 184 -13.84 11.88 7.39
CA CYS A 184 -14.13 10.49 7.02
C CYS A 184 -12.95 9.84 6.27
N THR A 185 -12.29 10.55 5.36
CA THR A 185 -11.13 10.07 4.61
C THR A 185 -9.92 9.86 5.51
N ASN A 186 -9.64 10.77 6.44
CA ASN A 186 -8.56 10.59 7.41
C ASN A 186 -8.79 9.35 8.28
N TYR A 187 -10.02 9.18 8.80
CA TYR A 187 -10.36 7.98 9.55
C TYR A 187 -10.19 6.73 8.70
N ASN A 188 -10.72 6.74 7.46
CA ASN A 188 -10.56 5.63 6.53
C ASN A 188 -9.07 5.27 6.31
N ILE A 189 -8.19 6.26 6.14
CA ILE A 189 -6.74 6.03 5.98
C ILE A 189 -6.16 5.34 7.22
N TRP A 190 -6.52 5.77 8.43
CA TRP A 190 -6.04 5.12 9.66
C TRP A 190 -6.48 3.66 9.75
N THR A 191 -7.76 3.38 9.46
CA THR A 191 -8.26 2.00 9.45
C THR A 191 -7.61 1.16 8.35
N LEU A 192 -7.36 1.76 7.18
CA LEU A 192 -6.70 1.10 6.06
C LEU A 192 -5.26 0.69 6.40
N MET A 193 -4.53 1.48 7.20
CA MET A 193 -3.15 1.12 7.60
C MET A 193 -3.09 -0.21 8.37
N VAL A 194 -4.11 -0.51 9.18
CA VAL A 194 -4.24 -1.80 9.86
C VAL A 194 -4.39 -2.94 8.84
N SER A 195 -5.28 -2.76 7.87
CA SER A 195 -5.51 -3.72 6.78
C SER A 195 -4.29 -3.90 5.88
N VAL A 196 -3.51 -2.84 5.64
CA VAL A 196 -2.22 -2.92 4.93
C VAL A 196 -1.20 -3.76 5.73
N GLY A 197 -1.22 -3.68 7.06
CA GLY A 197 -0.47 -4.58 7.93
C GLY A 197 -0.85 -6.06 7.70
N PHE A 198 -2.15 -6.37 7.69
CA PHE A 198 -2.63 -7.72 7.38
C PHE A 198 -2.31 -8.16 5.94
N ASN A 199 -2.43 -7.27 4.96
CA ASN A 199 -1.99 -7.51 3.57
C ASN A 199 -0.53 -7.97 3.52
N ALA A 200 0.37 -7.26 4.19
CA ALA A 200 1.78 -7.62 4.23
C ALA A 200 2.01 -8.96 4.96
N ALA A 201 1.35 -9.16 6.10
CA ALA A 201 1.49 -10.38 6.90
C ALA A 201 1.01 -11.63 6.14
N VAL A 202 -0.20 -11.60 5.55
CA VAL A 202 -0.75 -12.73 4.81
C VAL A 202 0.06 -13.00 3.53
N SER A 203 0.54 -11.95 2.86
CA SER A 203 1.38 -12.09 1.66
C SER A 203 2.65 -12.88 1.95
N VAL A 204 3.34 -12.56 3.05
CA VAL A 204 4.54 -13.31 3.50
C VAL A 204 4.18 -14.74 3.89
N ARG A 205 3.16 -14.91 4.73
CA ARG A 205 2.79 -16.24 5.25
C ARG A 205 2.39 -17.19 4.13
N VAL A 206 1.55 -16.74 3.20
CA VAL A 206 1.15 -17.55 2.03
C VAL A 206 2.35 -17.84 1.15
N ALA A 207 3.21 -16.86 0.85
CA ALA A 207 4.40 -17.08 0.02
C ALA A 207 5.35 -18.11 0.65
N ASN A 208 5.61 -18.00 1.95
CA ASN A 208 6.51 -18.90 2.67
C ASN A 208 5.93 -20.32 2.76
N GLU A 209 4.65 -20.49 3.10
CA GLU A 209 4.02 -21.81 3.18
C GLU A 209 3.90 -22.48 1.79
N LEU A 210 3.63 -21.71 0.74
CA LEU A 210 3.65 -22.25 -0.63
C LEU A 210 5.06 -22.65 -1.05
N GLY A 211 6.07 -21.82 -0.76
CA GLY A 211 7.48 -22.14 -1.03
C GLY A 211 7.99 -23.35 -0.25
N ALA A 212 7.48 -23.58 0.97
CA ALA A 212 7.77 -24.74 1.80
C ALA A 212 6.93 -25.99 1.44
N LYS A 213 6.12 -25.93 0.37
CA LYS A 213 5.23 -27.03 -0.05
C LYS A 213 4.18 -27.42 1.00
N HIS A 214 3.69 -26.46 1.77
CA HIS A 214 2.65 -26.63 2.79
C HIS A 214 1.31 -25.97 2.36
N PRO A 215 0.62 -26.48 1.32
CA PRO A 215 -0.58 -25.85 0.78
C PRO A 215 -1.74 -25.77 1.78
N LYS A 216 -1.83 -26.72 2.73
CA LYS A 216 -2.84 -26.67 3.81
C LYS A 216 -2.57 -25.51 4.77
N ALA A 217 -1.31 -25.29 5.13
CA ALA A 217 -0.89 -24.18 6.00
C ALA A 217 -1.03 -22.82 5.29
N ALA A 218 -0.76 -22.77 3.98
CA ALA A 218 -1.04 -21.59 3.16
C ALA A 218 -2.53 -21.22 3.19
N LYS A 219 -3.43 -22.18 2.93
CA LYS A 219 -4.88 -21.98 3.02
C LYS A 219 -5.31 -21.55 4.42
N PHE A 220 -4.78 -22.19 5.46
CA PHE A 220 -5.08 -21.85 6.85
C PHE A 220 -4.64 -20.41 7.18
N SER A 221 -3.47 -19.99 6.72
CA SER A 221 -2.96 -18.62 6.90
C SER A 221 -3.91 -17.58 6.29
N VAL A 222 -4.52 -17.88 5.13
CA VAL A 222 -5.54 -17.01 4.56
C VAL A 222 -6.76 -16.90 5.45
N VAL A 223 -7.30 -18.03 5.93
CA VAL A 223 -8.49 -18.03 6.79
C VAL A 223 -8.23 -17.21 8.04
N VAL A 224 -7.11 -17.44 8.73
CA VAL A 224 -6.74 -16.69 9.95
C VAL A 224 -6.59 -15.20 9.66
N ALA A 225 -5.93 -14.81 8.58
CA ALA A 225 -5.73 -13.41 8.26
C ALA A 225 -7.06 -12.69 7.94
N VAL A 226 -7.92 -13.32 7.14
CA VAL A 226 -9.22 -12.75 6.77
C VAL A 226 -10.15 -12.65 7.99
N THR A 227 -10.25 -13.69 8.81
CA THR A 227 -11.12 -13.66 10.01
C THR A 227 -10.62 -12.67 11.04
N THR A 228 -9.31 -12.60 11.28
CA THR A 228 -8.72 -11.66 12.25
C THR A 228 -8.89 -10.22 11.77
N SER A 229 -8.59 -9.94 10.50
CA SER A 229 -8.74 -8.59 9.94
C SER A 229 -10.21 -8.15 9.92
N ALA A 230 -11.15 -9.06 9.59
CA ALA A 230 -12.58 -8.79 9.68
C ALA A 230 -13.04 -8.51 11.11
N ALA A 231 -12.53 -9.23 12.10
CA ALA A 231 -12.84 -8.99 13.51
C ALA A 231 -12.34 -7.62 13.98
N VAL A 232 -11.10 -7.24 13.62
CA VAL A 232 -10.57 -5.90 13.90
C VAL A 232 -11.38 -4.82 13.19
N GLY A 233 -11.72 -5.03 11.92
CA GLY A 233 -12.57 -4.14 11.14
C GLY A 233 -13.96 -3.95 11.77
N LEU A 234 -14.55 -5.01 12.35
CA LEU A 234 -15.82 -4.92 13.07
C LEU A 234 -15.69 -4.06 14.34
N VAL A 235 -14.61 -4.21 15.12
CA VAL A 235 -14.36 -3.35 16.29
C VAL A 235 -14.27 -1.88 15.87
N THR A 236 -13.50 -1.61 14.82
CA THR A 236 -13.35 -0.26 14.25
C THR A 236 -14.68 0.29 13.72
N LEU A 237 -15.52 -0.56 13.15
CA LEU A 237 -16.87 -0.22 12.72
C LEU A 237 -17.76 0.18 13.90
N LEU A 238 -17.69 -0.56 15.02
CA LEU A 238 -18.48 -0.27 16.22
C LEU A 238 -18.04 1.04 16.90
N ALA A 239 -16.73 1.32 16.90
CA ALA A 239 -16.16 2.55 17.44
C ALA A 239 -16.54 3.82 16.64
N ARG A 240 -17.03 3.68 15.40
CA ARG A 240 -17.29 4.81 14.47
C ARG A 240 -18.19 5.92 15.02
N LYS A 241 -19.11 5.60 15.93
CA LYS A 241 -20.12 6.56 16.44
C LYS A 241 -19.53 7.62 17.36
N GLN A 242 -18.42 7.32 18.04
CA GLN A 242 -17.79 8.23 19.00
C GLN A 242 -16.70 9.10 18.38
N LEU A 243 -16.27 8.74 17.17
CA LEU A 243 -15.06 9.28 16.56
C LEU A 243 -15.16 10.69 15.95
N PRO A 244 -16.29 11.14 15.35
CA PRO A 244 -16.38 12.50 14.82
C PRO A 244 -16.14 13.59 15.87
N ARG A 245 -16.53 13.34 17.13
CA ARG A 245 -16.29 14.23 18.27
C ARG A 245 -14.81 14.37 18.65
N LEU A 246 -13.93 13.48 18.19
CA LEU A 246 -12.48 13.66 18.36
C LEU A 246 -11.91 14.69 17.37
N PHE A 247 -12.63 15.02 16.30
CA PHE A 247 -12.16 15.93 15.26
C PHE A 247 -12.78 17.31 15.34
N THR A 248 -14.00 17.45 15.87
CA THR A 248 -14.69 18.74 15.98
C THR A 248 -15.78 18.71 17.04
N ASP A 249 -15.97 19.84 17.70
CA ASP A 249 -17.09 20.09 18.63
C ASP A 249 -18.34 20.64 17.91
N ASP A 250 -18.25 20.90 16.60
CA ASP A 250 -19.38 21.39 15.81
C ASP A 250 -20.42 20.28 15.56
N GLU A 251 -21.54 20.36 16.27
CA GLU A 251 -22.66 19.40 16.18
C GLU A 251 -23.27 19.31 14.77
N GLN A 252 -23.21 20.37 13.96
CA GLN A 252 -23.67 20.32 12.57
C GLN A 252 -22.73 19.46 11.72
N VAL A 253 -21.41 19.60 11.91
CA VAL A 253 -20.42 18.76 11.23
C VAL A 253 -20.51 17.31 11.69
N VAL A 254 -20.74 17.06 12.99
CA VAL A 254 -20.94 15.70 13.53
C VAL A 254 -22.19 15.06 12.94
N LYS A 255 -23.30 15.79 12.82
CA LYS A 255 -24.56 15.29 12.25
C LYS A 255 -24.44 14.98 10.75
N GLU A 256 -23.72 15.80 9.98
CA GLU A 256 -23.45 15.50 8.57
C GLU A 256 -22.46 14.32 8.40
N ALA A 257 -21.42 14.24 9.24
CA ALA A 257 -20.51 13.09 9.26
C ALA A 257 -21.24 11.78 9.62
N ALA A 258 -22.24 11.83 10.50
CA ALA A 258 -23.07 10.68 10.85
C ALA A 258 -23.90 10.16 9.66
N LYS A 259 -24.37 11.03 8.76
CA LYS A 259 -25.08 10.62 7.53
C LYS A 259 -24.17 9.87 6.56
N LEU A 260 -22.93 10.32 6.39
CA LEU A 260 -21.90 9.60 5.63
C LEU A 260 -21.35 8.38 6.38
N GLY A 261 -21.58 8.30 7.69
CA GLY A 261 -21.10 7.24 8.57
C GLY A 261 -21.52 5.84 8.15
N TYR A 262 -22.64 5.66 7.46
CA TYR A 262 -23.05 4.36 6.92
C TYR A 262 -22.20 3.93 5.72
N LEU A 263 -21.88 4.85 4.81
CA LEU A 263 -20.98 4.59 3.68
C LEU A 263 -19.55 4.38 4.15
N LEU A 264 -19.10 5.17 5.12
CA LEU A 264 -17.81 4.99 5.77
C LEU A 264 -17.73 3.64 6.49
N ALA A 265 -18.79 3.24 7.18
CA ALA A 265 -18.88 1.93 7.81
C ALA A 265 -18.75 0.80 6.79
N ALA A 266 -19.52 0.86 5.69
CA ALA A 266 -19.40 -0.10 4.59
C ALA A 266 -17.97 -0.13 4.01
N THR A 267 -17.36 1.04 3.85
CA THR A 267 -15.98 1.18 3.34
C THR A 267 -14.97 0.53 4.28
N ILE A 268 -15.06 0.77 5.59
CA ILE A 268 -14.17 0.16 6.60
C ILE A 268 -14.38 -1.35 6.65
N GLY A 269 -15.62 -1.81 6.60
CA GLY A 269 -15.95 -3.23 6.55
C GLY A 269 -15.28 -3.90 5.35
N LEU A 270 -15.39 -3.32 4.16
CA LEU A 270 -14.75 -3.84 2.94
C LEU A 270 -13.22 -3.73 2.99
N ASN A 271 -12.70 -2.58 3.42
CA ASN A 271 -11.27 -2.34 3.56
C ASN A 271 -10.63 -3.23 4.63
N SER A 272 -11.39 -3.86 5.52
CA SER A 272 -10.85 -4.87 6.44
C SER A 272 -10.62 -6.24 5.79
N ILE A 273 -11.24 -6.50 4.62
CA ILE A 273 -11.15 -7.79 3.93
C ILE A 273 -10.37 -7.67 2.62
N GLN A 274 -10.71 -6.68 1.78
CA GLN A 274 -10.19 -6.55 0.42
C GLN A 274 -8.65 -6.48 0.38
N PRO A 275 -7.96 -5.64 1.19
CA PRO A 275 -6.50 -5.58 1.16
C PRO A 275 -5.86 -6.91 1.55
N VAL A 276 -6.48 -7.67 2.46
CA VAL A 276 -5.99 -9.00 2.84
C VAL A 276 -6.03 -9.94 1.65
N LEU A 277 -7.12 -9.96 0.89
CA LEU A 277 -7.25 -10.77 -0.32
C LEU A 277 -6.22 -10.37 -1.41
N SER A 278 -5.99 -9.07 -1.61
CA SER A 278 -4.90 -8.60 -2.48
C SER A 278 -3.53 -9.06 -1.96
N GLY A 279 -3.34 -9.15 -0.64
CA GLY A 279 -2.14 -9.69 -0.01
C GLY A 279 -1.94 -11.19 -0.31
N VAL A 280 -3.03 -11.97 -0.27
CA VAL A 280 -3.01 -13.39 -0.67
C VAL A 280 -2.60 -13.52 -2.14
N ALA A 281 -3.15 -12.69 -3.02
CA ALA A 281 -2.78 -12.70 -4.43
C ALA A 281 -1.29 -12.39 -4.65
N ILE A 282 -0.71 -11.45 -3.90
CA ILE A 282 0.74 -11.19 -3.94
C ILE A 282 1.52 -12.40 -3.46
N GLY A 283 1.11 -13.01 -2.33
CA GLY A 283 1.79 -14.18 -1.77
C GLY A 283 1.72 -15.42 -2.66
N ALA A 284 0.60 -15.64 -3.33
CA ALA A 284 0.39 -16.77 -4.23
C ALA A 284 0.94 -16.55 -5.66
N GLY A 285 1.20 -15.29 -6.04
CA GLY A 285 1.72 -14.94 -7.37
C GLY A 285 0.63 -14.68 -8.42
N TRP A 286 -0.55 -14.22 -8.00
CA TRP A 286 -1.72 -13.98 -8.87
C TRP A 286 -1.85 -12.53 -9.33
N GLN A 287 -0.79 -11.71 -9.22
CA GLN A 287 -0.89 -10.26 -9.39
C GLN A 287 -1.42 -9.85 -10.77
N SER A 288 -1.03 -10.57 -11.84
CA SER A 288 -1.54 -10.29 -13.19
C SER A 288 -3.02 -10.60 -13.34
N LEU A 289 -3.51 -11.68 -12.71
CA LEU A 289 -4.93 -12.03 -12.74
C LEU A 289 -5.74 -10.95 -12.01
N VAL A 290 -5.29 -10.57 -10.82
CA VAL A 290 -5.97 -9.55 -10.02
C VAL A 290 -5.91 -8.17 -10.66
N ALA A 291 -4.83 -7.82 -11.38
CA ALA A 291 -4.78 -6.58 -12.16
C ALA A 291 -5.92 -6.50 -13.21
N TRP A 292 -6.20 -7.59 -13.93
CA TRP A 292 -7.32 -7.64 -14.87
C TRP A 292 -8.68 -7.55 -14.17
N VAL A 293 -8.83 -8.21 -13.03
CA VAL A 293 -10.04 -8.08 -12.19
C VAL A 293 -10.22 -6.63 -11.74
N ASN A 294 -9.15 -5.95 -11.31
CA ASN A 294 -9.18 -4.55 -10.89
C ASN A 294 -9.60 -3.63 -12.06
N ILE A 295 -9.08 -3.84 -13.27
CA ILE A 295 -9.52 -3.10 -14.48
C ILE A 295 -11.03 -3.26 -14.67
N GLY A 296 -11.54 -4.50 -14.69
CA GLY A 296 -12.96 -4.76 -14.91
C GLY A 296 -13.85 -4.16 -13.82
N CYS A 297 -13.52 -4.40 -12.56
CA CYS A 297 -14.38 -3.99 -11.44
C CYS A 297 -14.32 -2.48 -11.18
N TYR A 298 -13.13 -1.88 -11.19
CA TYR A 298 -12.95 -0.48 -10.82
C TYR A 298 -13.17 0.46 -12.00
N TYR A 299 -12.60 0.15 -13.16
CA TYR A 299 -12.57 1.09 -14.29
C TYR A 299 -13.72 0.89 -15.27
N LEU A 300 -14.15 -0.35 -15.52
CA LEU A 300 -15.26 -0.61 -16.44
C LEU A 300 -16.64 -0.55 -15.77
N ILE A 301 -16.70 -0.75 -14.44
CA ILE A 301 -17.97 -0.79 -13.70
C ILE A 301 -18.02 0.31 -12.64
N GLY A 302 -17.07 0.32 -11.69
CA GLY A 302 -17.07 1.23 -10.55
C GLY A 302 -17.10 2.71 -10.93
N LEU A 303 -16.13 3.17 -11.75
CA LEU A 303 -16.05 4.57 -12.18
C LEU A 303 -17.25 5.02 -13.03
N PRO A 304 -17.72 4.26 -14.04
CA PRO A 304 -18.94 4.62 -14.77
C PRO A 304 -20.17 4.73 -13.86
N LEU A 305 -20.38 3.79 -12.93
CA LEU A 305 -21.50 3.87 -11.98
C LEU A 305 -21.36 5.07 -11.04
N ALA A 306 -20.15 5.34 -10.56
CA ALA A 306 -19.87 6.51 -9.73
C ALA A 306 -20.22 7.81 -10.47
N ALA A 307 -19.85 7.94 -11.74
CA ALA A 307 -20.19 9.10 -12.56
C ALA A 307 -21.71 9.21 -12.83
N VAL A 308 -22.38 8.11 -13.17
CA VAL A 308 -23.84 8.10 -13.41
C VAL A 308 -24.59 8.48 -12.14
N PHE A 309 -24.25 7.89 -11.00
CA PHE A 309 -24.91 8.17 -9.73
C PHE A 309 -24.62 9.58 -9.24
N GLY A 310 -23.36 10.03 -9.34
CA GLY A 310 -22.94 11.38 -8.93
C GLY A 310 -23.60 12.48 -9.74
N PHE A 311 -23.49 12.42 -11.06
CA PHE A 311 -23.86 13.53 -11.95
C PHE A 311 -25.25 13.38 -12.57
N LYS A 312 -25.59 12.21 -13.12
CA LYS A 312 -26.86 12.02 -13.85
C LYS A 312 -28.04 11.85 -12.90
N LEU A 313 -27.88 11.04 -11.85
CA LEU A 313 -28.91 10.84 -10.81
C LEU A 313 -28.88 11.92 -9.73
N LYS A 314 -27.93 12.87 -9.80
CA LYS A 314 -27.78 13.98 -8.85
C LYS A 314 -27.66 13.54 -7.39
N LEU A 315 -27.09 12.34 -7.14
CA LEU A 315 -26.80 11.85 -5.79
C LEU A 315 -25.48 12.40 -5.24
N ASN A 316 -24.79 13.27 -6.00
CA ASN A 316 -23.58 13.98 -5.59
C ASN A 316 -22.50 13.03 -5.01
N ALA A 317 -21.82 13.42 -3.94
CA ALA A 317 -20.72 12.66 -3.34
C ALA A 317 -21.17 11.27 -2.87
N THR A 318 -22.40 11.15 -2.36
CA THR A 318 -23.02 9.88 -1.96
C THR A 318 -23.10 8.91 -3.14
N GLY A 319 -23.57 9.39 -4.31
CA GLY A 319 -23.64 8.58 -5.53
C GLY A 319 -22.28 8.08 -6.00
N ILE A 320 -21.28 8.97 -5.98
CA ILE A 320 -19.90 8.64 -6.36
C ILE A 320 -19.32 7.57 -5.42
N TRP A 321 -19.51 7.73 -4.11
CA TRP A 321 -19.04 6.78 -3.10
C TRP A 321 -19.73 5.41 -3.25
N VAL A 322 -21.04 5.39 -3.51
CA VAL A 322 -21.77 4.14 -3.78
C VAL A 322 -21.22 3.43 -5.01
N GLY A 323 -20.96 4.14 -6.12
CA GLY A 323 -20.32 3.56 -7.30
C GLY A 323 -18.93 2.97 -6.98
N MET A 324 -18.15 3.68 -6.16
CA MET A 324 -16.86 3.19 -5.67
C MET A 324 -16.99 1.85 -4.92
N LEU A 325 -17.96 1.79 -3.99
CA LEU A 325 -18.24 0.61 -3.19
C LEU A 325 -18.70 -0.57 -4.04
N ILE A 326 -19.53 -0.37 -5.06
CA ILE A 326 -19.97 -1.44 -5.96
C ILE A 326 -18.77 -2.09 -6.65
N GLY A 327 -17.85 -1.30 -7.20
CA GLY A 327 -16.62 -1.83 -7.79
C GLY A 327 -15.77 -2.63 -6.78
N THR A 328 -15.68 -2.14 -5.54
CA THR A 328 -14.94 -2.79 -4.45
C THR A 328 -15.57 -4.11 -4.00
N VAL A 329 -16.90 -4.13 -3.84
CA VAL A 329 -17.67 -5.35 -3.52
C VAL A 329 -17.51 -6.39 -4.61
N LEU A 330 -17.68 -5.98 -5.88
CA LEU A 330 -17.57 -6.89 -7.01
C LEU A 330 -16.17 -7.54 -7.08
N GLN A 331 -15.12 -6.73 -6.93
CA GLN A 331 -13.74 -7.23 -6.88
C GLN A 331 -13.54 -8.21 -5.71
N THR A 332 -14.05 -7.86 -4.53
CA THR A 332 -13.95 -8.70 -3.33
C THR A 332 -14.63 -10.06 -3.54
N VAL A 333 -15.84 -10.08 -4.12
CA VAL A 333 -16.57 -11.30 -4.43
C VAL A 333 -15.79 -12.16 -5.43
N ILE A 334 -15.25 -11.57 -6.49
CA ILE A 334 -14.45 -12.31 -7.48
C ILE A 334 -13.20 -12.90 -6.84
N LEU A 335 -12.49 -12.14 -5.99
CA LEU A 335 -11.31 -12.65 -5.27
C LEU A 335 -11.66 -13.81 -4.33
N PHE A 336 -12.81 -13.74 -3.63
CA PHE A 336 -13.29 -14.87 -2.84
C PHE A 336 -13.58 -16.10 -3.71
N VAL A 337 -14.25 -15.94 -4.85
CA VAL A 337 -14.52 -17.05 -5.78
C VAL A 337 -13.21 -17.69 -6.26
N ILE A 338 -12.22 -16.87 -6.65
CA ILE A 338 -10.88 -17.36 -7.03
C ILE A 338 -10.27 -18.15 -5.87
N LEU A 339 -10.29 -17.60 -4.65
CA LEU A 339 -9.74 -18.22 -3.45
C LEU A 339 -10.38 -19.58 -3.15
N PHE A 340 -11.70 -19.67 -3.21
CA PHE A 340 -12.45 -20.91 -2.96
C PHE A 340 -12.21 -21.98 -4.03
N ARG A 341 -12.04 -21.57 -5.29
CA ARG A 341 -11.78 -22.47 -6.42
C ARG A 341 -10.31 -22.86 -6.56
N THR A 342 -9.41 -22.19 -5.85
CA THR A 342 -7.97 -22.43 -5.94
C THR A 342 -7.59 -23.82 -5.45
N LYS A 343 -6.88 -24.56 -6.31
CA LYS A 343 -6.24 -25.83 -5.94
C LYS A 343 -4.88 -25.53 -5.32
N TRP A 344 -4.83 -25.34 -4.01
CA TRP A 344 -3.62 -24.97 -3.27
C TRP A 344 -2.41 -25.90 -3.51
N GLN A 345 -2.65 -27.19 -3.78
CA GLN A 345 -1.60 -28.14 -4.17
C GLN A 345 -0.88 -27.72 -5.46
N LYS A 346 -1.64 -27.26 -6.46
CA LYS A 346 -1.08 -26.76 -7.72
C LYS A 346 -0.25 -25.50 -7.50
N GLU A 347 -0.73 -24.59 -6.66
CA GLU A 347 -0.02 -23.35 -6.34
C GLU A 347 1.31 -23.60 -5.63
N ALA A 348 1.38 -24.61 -4.75
CA ALA A 348 2.62 -25.02 -4.10
C ALA A 348 3.64 -25.56 -5.12
N MET A 349 3.20 -26.39 -6.08
CA MET A 349 4.08 -26.87 -7.17
C MET A 349 4.61 -25.72 -8.04
N LEU A 350 3.74 -24.77 -8.40
CA LEU A 350 4.15 -23.58 -9.16
C LEU A 350 5.11 -22.69 -8.37
N ALA A 351 4.94 -22.59 -7.05
CA ALA A 351 5.85 -21.84 -6.19
C ALA A 351 7.24 -22.48 -6.17
N GLU A 352 7.32 -23.81 -6.05
CA GLU A 352 8.58 -24.55 -6.13
C GLU A 352 9.30 -24.29 -7.46
N GLU A 353 8.59 -24.39 -8.58
CA GLU A 353 9.18 -24.15 -9.90
C GLU A 353 9.75 -22.72 -10.01
N ARG A 354 9.03 -21.72 -9.48
CA ARG A 354 9.52 -20.33 -9.43
C ARG A 354 10.77 -20.18 -8.58
N VAL A 355 10.83 -20.83 -7.43
CA VAL A 355 12.01 -20.80 -6.55
C VAL A 355 13.21 -21.44 -7.24
N ARG A 356 13.04 -22.60 -7.89
CA ARG A 356 14.11 -23.26 -8.65
C ARG A 356 14.64 -22.38 -9.79
N ASN A 357 13.74 -21.78 -10.57
CA ASN A 357 14.13 -20.96 -11.72
C ASN A 357 14.83 -19.66 -11.31
N TRP A 358 14.52 -19.08 -10.14
CA TRP A 358 15.03 -17.77 -9.73
C TRP A 358 16.10 -17.81 -8.63
N GLY A 359 16.14 -18.88 -7.84
CA GLY A 359 17.17 -19.16 -6.83
C GLY A 359 18.50 -19.58 -7.44
N GLY A 360 18.51 -19.96 -8.72
CA GLY A 360 19.61 -20.69 -9.33
C GLY A 360 19.60 -22.15 -8.85
N ASN A 361 20.38 -23.03 -9.49
CA ASN A 361 20.55 -24.42 -9.06
C ASN A 361 21.24 -24.47 -7.69
N VAL A 362 20.50 -24.17 -6.63
CA VAL A 362 20.87 -24.50 -5.26
C VAL A 362 20.31 -25.89 -5.04
N GLU A 363 21.18 -26.89 -5.03
CA GLU A 363 20.83 -28.21 -4.52
C GLU A 363 20.32 -28.02 -3.09
N LEU A 364 19.03 -28.25 -2.89
CA LEU A 364 18.47 -28.36 -1.54
C LEU A 364 19.06 -29.62 -0.91
N PRO A 365 19.48 -29.59 0.36
CA PRO A 365 19.98 -30.79 1.03
C PRO A 365 18.92 -31.88 0.94
N THR A 366 19.28 -33.00 0.34
CA THR A 366 18.48 -34.22 0.35
C THR A 366 18.37 -34.70 1.79
N VAL A 367 17.20 -35.22 2.16
CA VAL A 367 16.78 -35.67 3.51
C VAL A 367 17.66 -36.81 4.10
N GLN A 368 18.79 -37.14 3.47
CA GLN A 368 19.72 -38.17 3.94
C GLN A 368 20.79 -37.70 4.94
N GLU A 369 20.97 -36.39 5.16
CA GLU A 369 21.97 -35.89 6.13
C GLU A 369 21.40 -35.58 7.54
N ALA A 370 20.13 -35.89 7.79
CA ALA A 370 19.56 -35.89 9.13
C ALA A 370 19.25 -37.33 9.56
N ARG A 371 20.29 -38.08 9.92
CA ARG A 371 20.19 -39.27 10.74
C ARG A 371 21.15 -39.20 11.90
#